data_AF-X1QAB1-F1
#
_entry.id   AF-X1QAB1-F1
#
_cell.length_a   1.000
_cell.length_b   1.000
_cell.length_c   1.000
_cell.angle_alpha   90.00
_cell.angle_beta   90.00
_cell.angle_gamma   90.00
#
_symmetry.space_group_name_H-M   'P 1'
#
loop_
_entity.id
_entity.type
_entity.pdbx_description
1 polymer ?
#
loop_
_entity_poly.entity_id
_entity_poly.type
_entity_poly.pdbx_seq_one_letter_code
_entity_poly.pdbx_strand_id
1 'polypeptide(L)'
;ELPLVPSTPLAAGANTYLVDFENLSPVFIIPQGYGLTLIASGYTFTQDAQIYVYIDRGALYGSITCLAAAGGGQPTYANKVIELSTKWIDPTGASAHEFIIKLYNVGAGDLFGGVMLSGIFEAIGTAPWPTTKECHCPYCAHKQVESVHATKIKCNNCGKEYLVWDLTGEAK
;
A
#
# COMPACT_ATOMS: atom_id res chain seq x y z
N GLU A 1 5.51 -7.80 1.55
CA GLU A 1 6.43 -6.88 2.26
C GLU A 1 7.68 -6.76 1.43
N LEU A 2 8.33 -5.59 1.41
CA LEU A 2 9.56 -5.36 0.65
C LEU A 2 10.70 -5.11 1.63
N PRO A 3 11.55 -6.12 1.93
CA PRO A 3 12.79 -5.94 2.67
C PRO A 3 13.84 -5.32 1.74
N LEU A 4 14.27 -4.10 2.07
CA LEU A 4 15.12 -3.27 1.24
C LEU A 4 16.43 -2.98 1.95
N VAL A 5 17.55 -3.35 1.34
CA VAL A 5 18.88 -3.18 1.93
C VAL A 5 19.83 -2.48 0.96
N PRO A 6 20.84 -1.76 1.46
CA PRO A 6 21.96 -1.36 0.63
C PRO A 6 22.80 -2.61 0.29
N SER A 7 23.27 -2.72 -0.96
CA SER A 7 24.06 -3.87 -1.41
C SER A 7 25.45 -3.98 -0.74
N THR A 8 25.93 -2.87 -0.18
CA THR A 8 27.17 -2.74 0.59
C THR A 8 26.98 -1.68 1.68
N PRO A 9 27.81 -1.65 2.73
CA PRO A 9 27.79 -0.56 3.69
C PRO A 9 27.93 0.79 2.99
N LEU A 10 27.09 1.75 3.36
CA LEU A 10 27.01 3.03 2.67
C LEU A 10 27.93 4.04 3.37
N ALA A 11 28.99 4.48 2.69
CA ALA A 11 29.94 5.45 3.25
C ALA A 11 29.27 6.75 3.70
N ALA A 12 29.91 7.48 4.63
CA ALA A 12 29.42 8.77 5.12
C ALA A 12 29.20 9.76 3.95
N GLY A 13 28.03 10.41 3.92
CA GLY A 13 27.63 11.33 2.86
C GLY A 13 27.25 10.67 1.52
N ALA A 14 27.41 9.35 1.39
CA ALA A 14 27.02 8.63 0.19
C ALA A 14 25.50 8.37 0.13
N ASN A 15 25.03 8.00 -1.05
CA ASN A 15 23.65 7.61 -1.28
C ASN A 15 23.57 6.41 -2.22
N THR A 16 22.55 5.58 -2.05
CA THR A 16 22.32 4.40 -2.89
C THR A 16 20.84 4.15 -3.09
N TYR A 17 20.52 3.42 -4.15
CA TYR A 17 19.20 2.81 -4.29
C TYR A 17 19.14 1.57 -3.43
N LEU A 18 18.08 1.45 -2.63
CA LEU A 18 17.84 0.21 -1.91
C LEU A 18 17.31 -0.83 -2.89
N VAL A 19 17.83 -2.04 -2.77
CA VAL A 19 17.40 -3.17 -3.58
C VAL A 19 16.51 -4.07 -2.75
N ASP A 20 15.53 -4.68 -3.41
CA ASP A 20 14.82 -5.83 -2.86
C ASP A 20 15.83 -6.93 -2.53
N PHE A 21 15.83 -7.43 -1.30
CA PHE A 21 16.73 -8.49 -0.88
C PHE A 21 16.56 -9.77 -1.72
N GLU A 22 15.34 -10.07 -2.17
CA GLU A 22 15.05 -11.29 -2.93
C GLU A 22 15.44 -11.17 -4.41
N ASN A 23 15.11 -10.03 -5.02
CA ASN A 23 15.24 -9.84 -6.47
C ASN A 23 16.46 -9.00 -6.89
N LEU A 24 17.15 -8.38 -5.92
CA LEU A 24 18.27 -7.44 -6.09
C LEU A 24 17.99 -6.29 -7.09
N SER A 25 16.71 -6.03 -7.35
CA SER A 25 16.28 -4.90 -8.20
C SER A 25 16.07 -3.66 -7.34
N PRO A 26 16.64 -2.51 -7.73
CA PRO A 26 16.33 -1.23 -7.09
C PRO A 26 14.99 -0.64 -7.54
N VAL A 27 14.34 -1.27 -8.52
CA VAL A 27 13.10 -0.79 -9.13
C VAL A 27 12.01 -1.84 -8.93
N PHE A 28 10.91 -1.41 -8.31
CA PHE A 28 9.67 -2.16 -8.28
C PHE A 28 8.72 -1.57 -9.34
N ILE A 29 8.27 -2.40 -10.29
CA ILE A 29 7.36 -1.96 -11.35
C ILE A 29 5.92 -2.21 -10.91
N ILE A 30 5.13 -1.16 -10.87
CA ILE A 30 3.67 -1.20 -10.70
C ILE A 30 3.09 -1.29 -12.11
N PRO A 31 2.49 -2.43 -12.52
CA PRO A 31 1.94 -2.59 -13.85
C PRO A 31 0.76 -1.65 -14.10
N GLN A 32 0.48 -1.38 -15.37
CA GLN A 32 -0.76 -0.71 -15.77
C GLN A 32 -1.98 -1.44 -15.20
N GLY A 33 -2.95 -0.68 -14.70
CA GLY A 33 -4.16 -1.19 -14.06
C GLY A 33 -3.96 -1.61 -12.61
N TYR A 34 -2.81 -1.33 -11.99
CA TYR A 34 -2.54 -1.61 -10.58
C TYR A 34 -2.12 -0.35 -9.81
N GLY A 35 -2.37 -0.37 -8.50
CA GLY A 35 -1.98 0.66 -7.57
C GLY A 35 -1.20 0.07 -6.39
N LEU A 36 -0.28 0.86 -5.85
CA LEU A 36 0.43 0.55 -4.61
C LEU A 36 0.12 1.63 -3.58
N THR A 37 -0.34 1.23 -2.41
CA THR A 37 -0.52 2.11 -1.23
C THR A 37 0.35 1.60 -0.10
N LEU A 38 1.31 2.40 0.37
CA LEU A 38 2.09 2.05 1.55
C LEU A 38 1.22 2.22 2.81
N ILE A 39 1.35 1.31 3.77
CA ILE A 39 0.56 1.34 5.01
C ILE A 39 1.43 1.26 6.26
N ALA A 40 2.68 0.82 6.13
CA ALA A 40 3.65 0.81 7.22
C ALA A 40 5.10 0.84 6.70
N SER A 41 6.00 1.32 7.55
CA SER A 41 7.45 1.25 7.32
C SER A 41 8.19 0.88 8.60
N GLY A 42 9.12 -0.04 8.50
CA GLY A 42 10.17 -0.25 9.51
C GLY A 42 11.52 0.19 8.94
N TYR A 43 12.42 0.68 9.79
CA TYR A 43 13.80 0.89 9.40
C TYR A 43 14.73 0.73 10.60
N THR A 44 15.95 0.28 10.32
CA THR A 44 17.01 0.17 11.32
C THR A 44 18.31 0.57 10.66
N PHE A 45 19.03 1.51 11.26
CA PHE A 45 20.31 2.00 10.75
C PHE A 45 21.31 2.23 11.87
N THR A 46 22.58 1.99 11.59
CA THR A 46 23.70 2.30 12.50
C THR A 46 24.08 3.77 12.52
N GLN A 47 23.63 4.55 11.54
CA GLN A 47 23.94 5.97 11.33
C GLN A 47 22.67 6.73 10.94
N ASP A 48 22.72 8.06 11.05
CA ASP A 48 21.62 8.92 10.61
C ASP A 48 21.37 8.76 9.11
N ALA A 49 20.10 8.68 8.71
CA ALA A 49 19.72 8.40 7.33
C ALA A 49 18.51 9.21 6.86
N GLN A 50 18.48 9.54 5.57
CA GLN A 50 17.26 10.03 4.90
C GLN A 50 16.81 9.02 3.85
N ILE A 51 15.51 8.71 3.87
CA ILE A 51 14.87 7.78 2.93
C ILE A 51 13.92 8.56 2.04
N TYR A 52 14.14 8.48 0.74
CA TYR A 52 13.26 9.07 -0.27
C TYR A 52 12.64 7.99 -1.14
N VAL A 53 11.38 8.17 -1.47
CA VAL A 53 10.68 7.39 -2.49
C VAL A 53 10.60 8.23 -3.75
N TYR A 54 10.90 7.61 -4.89
CA TYR A 54 10.69 8.16 -6.21
C TYR A 54 9.64 7.33 -6.94
N ILE A 55 8.69 8.02 -7.57
CA ILE A 55 7.77 7.40 -8.52
C ILE A 55 8.06 8.00 -9.89
N ASP A 56 8.33 7.16 -10.89
CA ASP A 56 8.68 7.56 -12.26
C ASP A 56 9.86 8.53 -12.34
N ARG A 57 10.97 8.20 -11.67
CA ARG A 57 12.15 9.07 -11.54
C ARG A 57 12.64 9.65 -12.87
N GLY A 58 12.57 8.89 -13.96
CA GLY A 58 13.02 9.29 -15.30
C GLY A 58 11.98 10.04 -16.13
N ALA A 59 10.73 10.11 -15.68
CA ALA A 59 9.66 10.77 -16.40
C ALA A 59 9.69 12.28 -16.17
N LEU A 60 9.18 13.03 -17.17
CA LEU A 60 9.05 14.50 -17.11
C LEU A 60 8.24 14.97 -15.89
N TYR A 61 7.39 14.09 -15.33
CA TYR A 61 6.47 14.37 -14.21
C TYR A 61 6.64 13.40 -13.04
N GLY A 62 7.82 12.81 -12.86
CA GLY A 62 8.11 11.95 -11.72
C GLY A 62 7.90 12.66 -10.36
N SER A 63 7.57 11.89 -9.33
CA SER A 63 7.35 12.38 -7.98
C SER A 63 8.47 11.94 -7.03
N ILE A 64 8.78 12.77 -6.04
CA ILE A 64 9.71 12.46 -4.96
C ILE A 64 9.09 12.85 -3.61
N THR A 65 9.13 11.92 -2.66
CA THR A 65 8.66 12.15 -1.28
C THR A 65 9.70 11.69 -0.28
N CYS A 66 9.98 12.52 0.73
CA CYS A 66 10.76 12.10 1.89
C CYS A 66 9.90 11.18 2.75
N LEU A 67 10.29 9.90 2.82
CA LEU A 67 9.56 8.89 3.57
C LEU A 67 9.92 8.94 5.06
N ALA A 68 11.20 9.15 5.37
CA ALA A 68 11.67 9.25 6.75
C ALA A 68 13.03 9.94 6.84
N ALA A 69 13.25 10.60 7.98
CA ALA A 69 14.57 10.95 8.50
C ALA A 69 14.80 10.14 9.78
N ALA A 70 15.77 9.24 9.75
CA ALA A 70 16.05 8.28 10.81
C ALA A 70 17.30 8.69 11.59
N GLY A 71 17.22 8.68 12.93
CA GLY A 71 18.38 8.78 13.80
C GLY A 71 19.08 7.42 13.94
N GLY A 72 20.41 7.42 13.93
CA GLY A 72 21.24 6.22 14.01
C GLY A 72 21.18 5.53 15.38
N GLY A 73 21.43 4.22 15.37
CA GLY A 73 21.59 3.41 16.58
C GLY A 73 20.29 3.04 17.29
N GLN A 74 19.12 3.34 16.71
CA GLN A 74 17.81 2.96 17.23
C GLN A 74 16.98 2.26 16.15
N PRO A 75 16.53 1.01 16.37
CA PRO A 75 15.54 0.41 15.48
C PRO A 75 14.24 1.20 15.62
N THR A 76 13.73 1.71 14.51
CA THR A 76 12.45 2.41 14.50
C THR A 76 11.45 1.57 13.73
N TYR A 77 10.43 1.11 14.44
CA TYR A 77 9.25 0.53 13.83
C TYR A 77 8.14 1.58 13.84
N ALA A 78 7.70 2.00 12.65
CA ALA A 78 6.62 2.95 12.51
C ALA A 78 5.44 2.28 11.78
N ASN A 79 4.47 1.77 12.56
CA ASN A 79 3.09 1.55 12.08
C ASN A 79 2.38 2.89 11.90
N LYS A 80 2.99 3.79 11.14
CA LYS A 80 2.32 5.00 10.67
C LYS A 80 1.64 4.62 9.38
N VAL A 81 0.36 4.99 9.24
CA VAL A 81 -0.25 5.09 7.91
C VAL A 81 0.63 6.06 7.13
N ILE A 82 1.42 5.51 6.22
CA ILE A 82 2.18 6.32 5.29
C ILE A 82 1.16 6.73 4.25
N GLU A 83 0.83 8.01 4.22
CA GLU A 83 0.02 8.57 3.15
C GLU A 83 0.90 8.59 1.89
N LEU A 84 1.08 7.44 1.24
CA LEU A 84 1.71 7.37 -0.08
C LEU A 84 0.97 6.31 -0.89
N SER A 85 0.27 6.78 -1.92
CA SER A 85 -0.42 5.93 -2.88
C SER A 85 -0.11 6.40 -4.29
N THR A 86 0.15 5.47 -5.20
CA THR A 86 0.26 5.82 -6.63
C THR A 86 -1.05 6.34 -7.22
N LYS A 87 -2.18 6.08 -6.55
CA LYS A 87 -3.48 6.64 -6.94
C LYS A 87 -3.52 8.17 -6.88
N TRP A 88 -2.58 8.82 -6.19
CA TRP A 88 -2.51 10.28 -6.14
C TRP A 88 -1.99 10.90 -7.43
N ILE A 89 -1.20 10.15 -8.21
CA ILE A 89 -0.62 10.61 -9.46
C ILE A 89 -1.31 9.97 -10.67
N ASP A 90 -1.74 8.71 -10.56
CA ASP A 90 -2.53 8.00 -11.57
C ASP A 90 -3.68 7.24 -10.89
N PRO A 91 -4.80 7.91 -10.59
CA PRO A 91 -5.94 7.30 -9.92
C PRO A 91 -6.60 6.19 -10.75
N THR A 92 -6.32 6.13 -12.05
CA THR A 92 -6.90 5.17 -12.99
C THR A 92 -5.99 3.98 -13.29
N GLY A 93 -4.72 4.04 -12.90
CA GLY A 93 -3.71 3.06 -13.34
C GLY A 93 -3.58 3.02 -14.86
N ALA A 94 -3.69 4.17 -15.52
CA ALA A 94 -3.58 4.28 -16.97
C ALA A 94 -2.19 3.92 -17.49
N SER A 95 -1.15 4.06 -16.65
CA SER A 95 0.23 3.74 -17.00
C SER A 95 0.86 2.76 -16.01
N ALA A 96 1.95 2.10 -16.44
CA ALA A 96 2.84 1.43 -15.51
C ALA A 96 3.76 2.47 -14.85
N HIS A 97 4.10 2.24 -13.57
CA HIS A 97 4.91 3.17 -12.79
C HIS A 97 6.14 2.49 -12.19
N GLU A 98 7.25 3.21 -12.17
CA GLU A 98 8.47 2.79 -11.45
C GLU A 98 8.40 3.28 -10.01
N PHE A 99 8.64 2.38 -9.06
CA PHE A 99 8.72 2.70 -7.65
C PHE A 99 10.13 2.38 -7.14
N ILE A 100 10.85 3.41 -6.69
CA ILE A 100 12.28 3.34 -6.36
C ILE A 100 12.53 3.98 -5.01
N ILE A 101 13.41 3.38 -4.21
CA ILE A 101 13.77 3.93 -2.90
C ILE A 101 15.24 4.26 -2.86
N LYS A 102 15.53 5.47 -2.37
CA LYS A 102 16.88 5.98 -2.25
C LYS A 102 17.19 6.32 -0.81
N LEU A 103 18.32 5.79 -0.34
CA LEU A 103 18.86 6.02 0.98
C LEU A 103 20.05 6.98 0.89
N TYR A 104 20.09 7.95 1.80
CA TYR A 104 21.21 8.86 1.99
C TYR A 104 21.78 8.64 3.39
N ASN A 105 23.08 8.38 3.49
CA ASN A 105 23.79 8.38 4.77
C ASN A 105 24.15 9.82 5.13
N VAL A 106 23.52 10.36 6.17
CA VAL A 106 23.80 11.70 6.70
C VAL A 106 24.58 11.65 8.02
N GLY A 107 24.98 10.45 8.45
CA GLY A 107 25.87 10.23 9.58
C GLY A 107 27.35 10.36 9.21
N ALA A 108 28.20 10.19 10.22
CA ALA A 108 29.65 10.39 10.11
C ALA A 108 30.44 9.11 9.78
N GLY A 109 29.84 7.94 9.94
CA GLY A 109 30.47 6.65 9.65
C GLY A 109 29.75 5.86 8.56
N ASP A 110 30.23 4.65 8.29
CA ASP A 110 29.58 3.74 7.36
C ASP A 110 28.22 3.30 7.92
N LEU A 111 27.19 3.43 7.09
CA LEU A 111 25.82 3.08 7.43
C LEU A 111 25.54 1.63 7.06
N PHE A 112 25.07 0.88 8.04
CA PHE A 112 24.54 -0.47 7.92
C PHE A 112 23.07 -0.46 8.32
N GLY A 113 22.25 -1.28 7.67
CA GLY A 113 20.84 -1.36 8.01
C GLY A 113 19.95 -1.66 6.82
N GLY A 114 18.67 -1.39 6.98
CA GLY A 114 17.66 -1.64 5.96
C GLY A 114 16.32 -0.99 6.28
N VAL A 115 15.46 -1.00 5.28
CA VAL A 115 14.08 -0.52 5.34
C VAL A 115 13.16 -1.69 5.03
N MET A 116 12.04 -1.77 5.72
CA MET A 116 10.95 -2.67 5.40
C MET A 116 9.74 -1.81 5.05
N LEU A 117 9.14 -2.05 3.89
CA LEU A 117 7.86 -1.44 3.54
C LEU A 117 6.76 -2.48 3.43
N SER A 118 5.61 -2.14 4.00
CA SER A 118 4.38 -2.90 3.85
C SER A 118 3.36 -2.03 3.15
N GLY A 119 2.74 -2.58 2.11
CA GLY A 119 1.79 -1.88 1.27
C GLY A 119 0.73 -2.82 0.71
N ILE A 120 -0.39 -2.23 0.31
CA ILE A 120 -1.48 -2.88 -0.41
C ILE A 120 -1.19 -2.69 -1.90
N PHE A 121 -1.03 -3.80 -2.60
CA PHE A 121 -0.89 -3.85 -4.05
C PHE A 121 -2.15 -4.48 -4.64
N GLU A 122 -2.88 -3.71 -5.44
CA GLU A 122 -4.21 -4.11 -5.90
C GLU A 122 -4.47 -3.61 -7.32
N ALA A 123 -5.34 -4.30 -8.05
CA ALA A 123 -5.81 -3.81 -9.35
C ALA A 123 -6.68 -2.55 -9.13
N ILE A 124 -6.38 -1.49 -9.87
CA ILE A 124 -7.21 -0.29 -9.95
C ILE A 124 -8.42 -0.64 -10.81
N GLY A 125 -9.62 -0.37 -10.28
CA GLY A 125 -10.86 -0.77 -10.95
C GLY A 125 -11.18 -2.26 -10.81
N THR A 126 -10.78 -2.92 -9.71
CA THR A 126 -11.51 -4.10 -9.24
C THR A 126 -13.01 -3.79 -9.30
N ALA A 127 -13.79 -4.72 -9.87
CA ALA A 127 -15.22 -4.53 -10.13
C ALA A 127 -15.88 -3.80 -8.96
N PRO A 128 -16.82 -2.86 -9.21
CA PRO A 128 -17.49 -2.15 -8.13
C PRO A 128 -17.87 -3.17 -7.07
N TRP A 129 -17.65 -2.82 -5.79
CA TRP A 129 -18.10 -3.61 -4.65
C TRP A 129 -19.42 -4.29 -5.02
N PRO A 130 -19.53 -5.62 -4.85
CA PRO A 130 -20.65 -6.37 -5.39
C PRO A 130 -21.94 -5.58 -5.22
N THR A 131 -22.65 -5.25 -6.29
CA THR A 131 -23.87 -4.44 -6.14
C THR A 131 -24.99 -5.22 -5.44
N THR A 132 -24.75 -6.52 -5.20
CA THR A 132 -25.66 -7.46 -4.59
C THR A 132 -24.99 -8.36 -3.54
N LYS A 133 -25.79 -8.86 -2.59
CA LYS A 133 -25.43 -9.82 -1.53
C LYS A 133 -26.42 -10.98 -1.48
N GLU A 134 -25.94 -12.17 -1.10
CA GLU A 134 -26.81 -13.32 -0.79
C GLU A 134 -27.35 -13.16 0.64
N CYS A 135 -28.67 -13.05 0.77
CA CYS A 135 -29.38 -12.95 2.04
C CYS A 135 -30.07 -14.27 2.37
N HIS A 136 -30.01 -14.70 3.62
CA HIS A 136 -30.65 -15.91 4.10
C HIS A 136 -31.84 -15.53 4.98
N CYS A 137 -33.04 -15.98 4.59
CA CYS A 137 -34.24 -15.70 5.36
C CYS A 137 -34.19 -16.46 6.70
N PRO A 138 -34.25 -15.78 7.86
CA PRO A 138 -34.15 -16.42 9.16
C PRO A 138 -35.35 -17.32 9.50
N TYR A 139 -36.45 -17.21 8.74
CA TYR A 139 -37.68 -17.96 9.00
C TYR A 139 -37.82 -19.24 8.17
N CYS A 140 -37.21 -19.31 6.98
CA CYS A 140 -37.37 -20.46 6.08
C CYS A 140 -36.08 -20.90 5.39
N ALA A 141 -34.94 -20.30 5.73
CA ALA A 141 -33.61 -20.58 5.18
C ALA A 141 -33.48 -20.38 3.64
N HIS A 142 -34.48 -19.81 2.99
CA HIS A 142 -34.40 -19.47 1.57
C HIS A 142 -33.30 -18.42 1.33
N LYS A 143 -32.46 -18.69 0.33
CA LYS A 143 -31.42 -17.78 -0.15
C LYS A 143 -31.99 -16.90 -1.26
N GLN A 144 -31.76 -15.60 -1.17
CA GLN A 144 -32.12 -14.65 -2.23
C GLN A 144 -31.02 -13.61 -2.42
N VAL A 145 -30.89 -13.13 -3.65
CA VAL A 145 -29.90 -12.10 -4.01
C VAL A 145 -30.58 -10.73 -3.92
N GLU A 146 -29.98 -9.82 -3.15
CA GLU A 146 -30.51 -8.48 -2.87
C GLU A 146 -29.43 -7.42 -3.08
N SER A 147 -29.82 -6.14 -3.19
CA SER A 147 -28.84 -5.05 -3.24
C SER A 147 -27.97 -4.99 -1.97
N VAL A 148 -26.68 -4.65 -2.10
CA VAL A 148 -25.81 -4.43 -0.92
C VAL A 148 -26.32 -3.33 0.02
N HIS A 149 -27.09 -2.36 -0.50
CA HIS A 149 -27.72 -1.29 0.27
C HIS A 149 -29.05 -1.68 0.93
N ALA A 150 -29.61 -2.85 0.60
CA ALA A 150 -30.89 -3.26 1.18
C ALA A 150 -30.72 -3.48 2.69
N THR A 151 -31.56 -2.88 3.52
CA THR A 151 -31.51 -3.05 4.99
C THR A 151 -32.74 -3.76 5.55
N LYS A 152 -33.86 -3.68 4.83
CA LYS A 152 -35.12 -4.37 5.12
C LYS A 152 -35.63 -5.02 3.84
N ILE A 153 -35.80 -6.34 3.86
CA ILE A 153 -36.19 -7.13 2.68
C ILE A 153 -37.33 -8.10 3.01
N LYS A 154 -38.13 -8.43 2.00
CA LYS A 154 -39.21 -9.42 2.09
C LYS A 154 -38.73 -10.74 1.50
N CYS A 155 -38.94 -11.84 2.20
CA CYS A 155 -38.56 -13.15 1.68
C CYS A 155 -39.43 -13.55 0.49
N ASN A 156 -38.81 -13.91 -0.63
CA ASN A 156 -39.52 -14.33 -1.86
C ASN A 156 -40.23 -15.69 -1.72
N ASN A 157 -39.89 -16.48 -0.69
CA ASN A 157 -40.51 -17.76 -0.42
C ASN A 157 -41.64 -17.67 0.63
N CYS A 158 -41.34 -17.19 1.84
CA CYS A 158 -42.32 -17.19 2.94
C CYS A 158 -43.04 -15.84 3.15
N GLY A 159 -42.69 -14.80 2.38
CA GLY A 159 -43.34 -13.49 2.45
C GLY A 159 -43.06 -12.67 3.71
N LYS A 160 -42.30 -13.18 4.68
CA LYS A 160 -41.93 -12.45 5.90
C LYS A 160 -40.86 -11.40 5.64
N GLU A 161 -40.95 -10.27 6.32
CA GLU A 161 -39.93 -9.23 6.31
C GLU A 161 -38.84 -9.52 7.34
N TYR A 162 -37.59 -9.20 7.00
CA TYR A 162 -36.44 -9.32 7.90
C TYR A 162 -35.37 -8.28 7.56
N LEU A 163 -34.45 -8.06 8.51
CA LEU A 163 -33.36 -7.09 8.37
C LEU A 163 -32.08 -7.78 7.89
N VAL A 164 -31.30 -7.04 7.13
CA VAL A 164 -29.96 -7.42 6.67
C VAL A 164 -29.03 -6.20 6.76
N TRP A 165 -27.72 -6.43 6.88
CA TRP A 165 -26.73 -5.37 7.04
C TRP A 165 -26.40 -4.70 5.70
N ASP A 166 -26.37 -3.36 5.66
CA ASP A 166 -25.70 -2.66 4.55
C ASP A 166 -24.20 -3.01 4.59
N LEU A 167 -23.68 -3.58 3.50
CA LEU A 167 -22.28 -4.03 3.43
C LEU A 167 -21.33 -2.94 2.94
N THR A 168 -21.83 -1.73 2.66
CA THR A 168 -21.01 -0.62 2.16
C THR A 168 -20.44 0.26 3.27
N GLY A 169 -20.87 0.08 4.53
CA GLY A 169 -20.31 0.77 5.70
C GLY A 169 -20.55 2.28 5.75
N GLU A 170 -21.14 2.88 4.71
CA GLU A 170 -21.52 4.29 4.67
C GLU A 170 -22.99 4.42 5.05
N ALA A 171 -23.23 4.93 6.26
CA ALA A 171 -24.52 5.54 6.55
C ALA A 171 -24.67 6.76 5.63
N LYS A 172 -25.63 6.71 4.71
CA LYS A 172 -26.13 7.92 4.05
C LYS A 172 -26.90 8.80 5.02
#